data_AF-A0A352XK76-F1
#
_entry.id   AF-A0A352XK76-F1
#
_cell.length_a   1.000
_cell.length_b   1.000
_cell.length_c   1.000
_cell.angle_alpha   90.00
_cell.angle_beta   90.00
_cell.angle_gamma   90.00
#
_symmetry.space_group_name_H-M   'P 1'
#
loop_
_entity.id
_entity.type
_entity.pdbx_description
1 polymer ?
#
loop_
_entity_poly.entity_id
_entity_poly.type
_entity_poly.pdbx_seq_one_letter_code
_entity_poly.pdbx_strand_id
1 'polypeptide(L)' 'MWKGRFTQDTSSLVQQFGESVSYDWRLFPHDIAGSIAHARAQKHAGFLTDEEFSAIENGLLAIRKDIEDG' A
#
# COMPACT_ATOMS: atom_id res chain seq x y z
N MET A 1 -5.08 9.16 8.52
CA MET A 1 -4.64 10.57 8.60
C MET A 1 -3.13 10.64 8.79
N TRP A 2 -2.44 11.57 8.12
CA TRP A 2 -0.98 11.72 8.23
C TRP A 2 -0.57 12.21 9.63
N LYS A 3 0.24 11.39 10.31
CA LYS A 3 0.67 11.56 11.73
C LYS A 3 1.65 12.72 12.00
N GLY A 4 1.76 13.71 11.12
CA GLY A 4 2.80 14.76 11.21
C GLY A 4 2.31 16.20 11.38
N ARG A 5 1.04 16.49 11.07
CA ARG A 5 0.53 17.88 11.05
C ARG A 5 -0.29 18.28 12.27
N PHE A 6 -0.84 17.30 12.99
CA PHE A 6 -1.66 17.52 14.18
C PHE A 6 -0.99 16.88 15.39
N THR A 7 -0.97 17.60 16.50
CA THR A 7 -0.39 17.14 17.78
C THR A 7 -1.38 16.35 18.62
N GLN A 8 -2.68 16.44 18.32
CA GLN A 8 -3.76 15.72 18.98
C GLN A 8 -4.25 14.57 18.12
N ASP A 9 -4.75 13.52 18.77
CA ASP A 9 -5.35 12.38 18.08
C ASP A 9 -6.60 12.81 17.30
N THR A 10 -6.79 12.17 16.14
CA THR A 10 -8.00 12.38 15.32
C THR A 10 -9.21 11.84 16.08
N SER A 11 -10.29 12.62 16.17
CA SER A 11 -11.51 12.17 16.82
C SER A 11 -12.07 10.90 16.16
N SER A 12 -12.71 10.04 16.94
CA SER A 12 -13.30 8.79 16.45
C SER A 12 -14.35 9.03 15.35
N LEU A 13 -15.14 10.11 15.46
CA LEU A 13 -16.12 10.50 14.45
C LEU A 13 -15.45 10.81 13.10
N VAL A 14 -14.33 11.55 13.11
CA VAL A 14 -13.61 11.90 11.89
C VAL A 14 -12.93 10.66 11.29
N GLN A 15 -12.44 9.74 12.12
CA GLN A 15 -11.91 8.46 11.65
C GLN A 15 -12.99 7.62 10.97
N GLN A 16 -14.16 7.45 11.60
CA GLN A 16 -15.28 6.69 11.02
C GLN A 16 -15.83 7.34 9.75
N PHE A 17 -15.87 8.67 9.71
CA PHE A 17 -16.36 9.38 8.52
C PHE A 17 -15.36 9.33 7.36
N GLY A 18 -14.06 9.34 7.66
CA GLY A 18 -13.01 9.38 6.64
C GLY A 18 -12.42 8.02 6.27
N GLU A 19 -12.84 6.93 6.92
CA GLU A 19 -12.40 5.59 6.54
C GLU A 19 -13.04 5.16 5.22
N SER A 20 -12.25 4.51 4.37
CA SER A 20 -12.71 3.98 3.10
C SER A 20 -12.51 2.48 2.96
N VAL A 21 -11.83 1.86 3.91
CA VAL A 21 -11.45 0.44 3.89
C VAL A 21 -12.68 -0.46 3.82
N SER A 22 -13.79 -0.06 4.45
CA SER A 22 -15.04 -0.83 4.43
C SER A 22 -15.61 -1.05 3.01
N TYR A 23 -15.18 -0.28 2.01
CA TYR A 23 -15.66 -0.42 0.63
C TYR A 23 -14.56 -0.40 -0.45
N ASP A 24 -13.42 0.24 -0.22
CA ASP A 24 -12.34 0.36 -1.21
C ASP A 24 -11.36 -0.82 -1.20
N TRP A 25 -11.44 -1.71 -0.19
CA TRP A 25 -10.60 -2.92 -0.11
C TRP A 25 -10.65 -3.74 -1.40
N ARG A 26 -11.79 -3.75 -2.11
CA ARG A 26 -11.97 -4.40 -3.41
C ARG A 26 -11.00 -3.92 -4.50
N LEU A 27 -10.35 -2.78 -4.30
CA LEU A 27 -9.34 -2.21 -5.19
C LEU A 27 -7.93 -2.76 -4.93
N PHE A 28 -7.73 -3.61 -3.92
CA PHE A 28 -6.43 -4.20 -3.59
C PHE A 28 -5.67 -4.80 -4.80
N PRO A 29 -6.31 -5.46 -5.79
CA PRO A 29 -5.56 -6.04 -6.90
C PRO A 29 -4.91 -4.96 -7.77
N HIS A 30 -5.56 -3.80 -7.87
CA HIS A 30 -5.08 -2.65 -8.63
C HIS A 30 -3.99 -1.89 -7.87
N ASP A 31 -4.15 -1.73 -6.55
CA ASP A 31 -3.15 -1.09 -5.70
C ASP A 31 -1.83 -1.87 -5.69
N ILE A 32 -1.91 -3.20 -5.59
CA ILE A 32 -0.75 -4.09 -5.66
C ILE A 32 -0.09 -4.02 -7.04
N ALA A 33 -0.86 -4.09 -8.13
CA ALA A 33 -0.32 -3.98 -9.48
C ALA A 33 0.37 -2.62 -9.72
N GLY A 34 -0.24 -1.54 -9.24
CA GLY A 34 0.32 -0.19 -9.30
C GLY A 34 1.61 -0.06 -8.49
N SER A 35 1.64 -0.65 -7.30
CA SER A 35 2.82 -0.67 -6.42
C SER A 35 4.00 -1.44 -7.04
N ILE A 36 3.76 -2.60 -7.66
CA ILE A 36 4.79 -3.35 -8.39
C ILE A 36 5.31 -2.53 -9.58
N ALA A 37 4.43 -1.90 -10.35
CA ALA A 37 4.82 -1.05 -11.46
C ALA A 37 5.66 0.15 -11.00
N HIS A 38 5.30 0.76 -9.88
CA HIS A 38 6.06 1.86 -9.28
C HIS A 38 7.44 1.40 -8.78
N ALA A 39 7.53 0.28 -8.08
CA ALA A 39 8.80 -0.29 -7.64
C ALA A 39 9.71 -0.61 -8.85
N ARG A 40 9.14 -1.12 -9.95
CA ARG A 40 9.88 -1.38 -11.20
C ARG A 40 10.42 -0.09 -11.81
N ALA A 41 9.64 0.99 -11.78
CA ALA A 41 10.09 2.31 -12.22
C ALA A 41 11.22 2.85 -11.32
N GLN A 42 11.12 2.68 -10.00
CA GLN A 42 12.17 3.10 -9.06
C GLN A 42 13.49 2.35 -9.28
N LYS A 43 13.42 1.03 -9.51
CA LYS A 43 14.57 0.22 -9.91
C LYS A 43 15.21 0.76 -11.19
N HIS A 44 14.40 1.03 -12.22
CA HIS A 44 14.91 1.57 -13.49
C HIS A 44 15.59 2.94 -13.31
N ALA A 45 15.08 3.77 -12.41
CA ALA A 45 15.67 5.06 -12.06
C ALA A 45 16.90 4.95 -11.15
N GLY A 46 17.31 3.75 -10.74
CA GLY A 46 18.49 3.51 -9.90
C GLY A 46 18.26 3.76 -8.41
N PHE A 47 17.01 3.85 -7.95
CA PHE A 47 16.68 3.99 -6.52
C PHE A 47 16.61 2.66 -5.78
N LEU A 48 16.44 1.55 -6.51
CA LEU A 48 16.38 0.19 -5.94
C LEU A 48 17.35 -0.72 -6.69
N THR A 49 17.99 -1.62 -5.96
CA THR A 49 18.74 -2.74 -6.56
C THR A 49 17.80 -3.81 -7.12
N ASP A 50 18.36 -4.76 -7.87
CA ASP A 50 17.64 -5.95 -8.34
C ASP A 50 17.07 -6.76 -7.17
N GLU A 51 17.85 -6.92 -6.10
CA GLU A 51 17.47 -7.66 -4.89
C GLU A 51 16.36 -6.96 -4.12
N GLU A 52 16.46 -5.63 -3.94
CA GLU A 52 15.44 -4.82 -3.26
C GLU A 52 14.11 -4.85 -4.02
N PHE A 53 14.15 -4.68 -5.34
CA PHE A 53 12.96 -4.80 -6.18
C PHE A 53 12.34 -6.19 -6.08
N SER A 54 13.14 -7.25 -6.15
CA SER A 54 12.65 -8.63 -6.07
C SER A 54 12.01 -8.92 -4.71
N ALA A 55 12.58 -8.41 -3.62
CA ALA A 55 12.00 -8.53 -2.29
C ALA A 55 10.64 -7.81 -2.18
N ILE A 56 10.54 -6.61 -2.74
CA ILE A 56 9.28 -5.84 -2.77
C ILE A 56 8.22 -6.55 -3.62
N GLU A 57 8.57 -6.99 -4.83
CA GLU A 57 7.64 -7.67 -5.75
C GLU A 57 7.10 -8.96 -5.11
N ASN A 58 7.97 -9.78 -4.52
CA ASN A 58 7.57 -11.00 -3.83
C ASN A 58 6.68 -10.72 -2.61
N GLY A 59 7.01 -9.70 -1.81
CA GLY A 59 6.18 -9.30 -0.66
C GLY A 59 4.78 -8.85 -1.08
N LEU A 60 4.68 -8.05 -2.15
CA LEU A 60 3.40 -7.60 -2.69
C LEU A 60 2.57 -8.76 -3.27
N LEU A 61 3.20 -9.74 -3.91
CA LEU A 61 2.53 -10.95 -4.38
C LEU A 61 2.06 -11.86 -3.23
N ALA A 62 2.82 -11.93 -2.13
CA ALA A 62 2.40 -12.64 -0.92
C ALA A 62 1.18 -11.96 -0.28
N ILE A 63 1.20 -10.63 -0.11
CA ILE A 63 0.06 -9.87 0.41
C ILE A 63 -1.18 -10.07 -0.47
N ARG A 64 -1.01 -10.08 -1.80
CA ARG A 64 -2.11 -10.36 -2.72
C ARG A 64 -2.75 -11.71 -2.43
N LYS A 65 -1.93 -12.75 -2.27
CA LYS A 65 -2.37 -14.10 -1.97
C LYS A 65 -3.11 -14.16 -0.63
N ASP A 66 -2.57 -13.50 0.40
CA ASP A 66 -3.21 -13.45 1.72
C ASP A 66 -4.62 -12.82 1.62
N ILE A 67 -4.78 -11.72 0.90
CA ILE A 67 -6.09 -11.07 0.71
C ILE A 67 -7.05 -11.93 -0.13
N GLU A 68 -6.54 -12.65 -1.14
CA GLU A 68 -7.34 -13.56 -1.97
C GLU A 68 -7.81 -14.80 -1.18
N ASP A 69 -7.01 -15.25 -0.20
CA ASP A 69 -7.30 -16.43 0.64
C ASP A 69 -8.21 -16.11 1.85
N GLY A 70 -8.36 -14.83 2.24
CA GLY A 70 -9.33 -14.33 3.24
C GLY A 70 -8.78 -14.20 4.66
#